data_AF-A0A255TIM6-F1
#
_entry.id   AF-A0A255TIM6-F1
#
_cell.length_a   1.000
_cell.length_b   1.000
_cell.length_c   1.000
_cell.angle_alpha   90.00
_cell.angle_beta   90.00
_cell.angle_gamma   90.00
#
_symmetry.space_group_name_H-M   'P 1'
#
loop_
_entity.id
_entity.type
_entity.pdbx_description
1 polymer ?
#
loop_
_entity_poly.entity_id
_entity_poly.type
_entity_poly.pdbx_seq_one_letter_code
_entity_poly.pdbx_strand_id
1 'polypeptide(L)'
;MLTKADGTKDTLSDTLTVLTRQLSGNDTILLNKSVSTTEFQLPISYTNDVDTLTFIRKGDGYEISDTVWLEKTNLPQFESVDCNLVYFHDVVSVNHTRHGIDSITINKRRIDYDSKTEHFHIHFKAGI
;
A
#
# COMPACT_ATOMS: atom_id res chain seq x y z
N MET A 1 -7.82 -3.85 1.28
CA MET A 1 -8.09 -5.29 1.42
C MET A 1 -7.53 -6.07 0.25
N LEU A 2 -7.28 -7.36 0.47
CA LEU A 2 -6.96 -8.31 -0.58
C LEU A 2 -8.23 -8.92 -1.15
N THR A 3 -8.31 -9.00 -2.47
CA THR A 3 -9.50 -9.49 -3.19
C THR A 3 -9.12 -10.56 -4.18
N LYS A 4 -9.99 -11.54 -4.36
CA LYS A 4 -9.92 -12.50 -5.47
C LYS A 4 -10.45 -11.87 -6.75
N ALA A 5 -10.32 -12.59 -7.86
CA ALA A 5 -10.83 -12.15 -9.17
C ALA A 5 -12.36 -11.94 -9.19
N ASP A 6 -13.09 -12.62 -8.31
CA ASP A 6 -14.55 -12.48 -8.13
C ASP A 6 -14.95 -11.33 -7.18
N GLY A 7 -13.98 -10.57 -6.67
CA GLY A 7 -14.20 -9.46 -5.73
C GLY A 7 -14.41 -9.89 -4.26
N THR A 8 -14.40 -11.19 -3.96
CA THR A 8 -14.47 -11.66 -2.57
C THR A 8 -13.15 -11.48 -1.83
N LYS A 9 -13.20 -11.46 -0.50
CA LYS A 9 -12.01 -11.31 0.35
C LYS A 9 -11.03 -12.46 0.11
N ASP A 10 -9.75 -12.11 -0.04
CA ASP A 10 -8.65 -13.05 -0.19
C ASP A 10 -7.77 -13.13 1.07
N THR A 11 -7.04 -14.23 1.20
CA THR A 11 -6.10 -14.49 2.29
C THR A 11 -4.80 -15.05 1.73
N LEU A 12 -3.70 -14.32 1.92
CA LEU A 12 -2.38 -14.84 1.55
C LEU A 12 -1.98 -16.01 2.44
N SER A 13 -1.56 -17.11 1.82
CA SER A 13 -0.98 -18.26 2.51
C SER A 13 0.50 -18.09 2.84
N ASP A 14 1.17 -17.13 2.20
CA ASP A 14 2.59 -16.85 2.30
C ASP A 14 2.87 -15.54 3.05
N THR A 15 4.14 -15.14 3.13
CA THR A 15 4.52 -13.90 3.81
C THR A 15 4.45 -12.71 2.86
N LEU A 16 3.93 -11.59 3.35
CA LEU A 16 3.98 -10.28 2.70
C LEU A 16 4.86 -9.31 3.49
N THR A 17 5.86 -8.75 2.83
CA THR A 17 6.67 -7.64 3.33
C THR A 17 6.48 -6.43 2.42
N VAL A 18 6.33 -5.24 2.99
CA VAL A 18 6.26 -3.99 2.23
C VAL A 18 7.35 -3.05 2.71
N LEU A 19 8.10 -2.52 1.75
CA LEU A 19 9.20 -1.59 1.97
C LEU A 19 8.89 -0.24 1.29
N THR A 20 9.49 0.83 1.78
CA THR A 20 9.62 2.09 1.05
C THR A 20 11.08 2.52 1.02
N ARG A 21 11.51 3.15 -0.08
CA ARG A 21 12.85 3.73 -0.18
C ARG A 21 12.80 5.16 0.35
N GLN A 22 13.54 5.44 1.42
CA GLN A 22 13.72 6.82 1.86
C GLN A 22 14.67 7.57 0.93
N LEU A 23 14.50 8.90 0.83
CA LEU A 23 15.41 9.79 0.10
C LEU A 23 16.86 9.69 0.60
N SER A 24 17.07 9.28 1.85
CA SER A 24 18.38 9.03 2.46
C SER A 24 19.09 7.77 1.94
N GLY A 25 18.43 6.98 1.08
CA GLY A 25 18.97 5.77 0.46
C GLY A 25 18.74 4.48 1.24
N ASN A 26 18.21 4.55 2.47
CA ASN A 26 17.88 3.39 3.27
C ASN A 26 16.42 2.94 3.05
N ASP A 27 16.23 1.65 2.83
CA ASP A 27 14.89 1.06 2.75
C ASP A 27 14.30 0.91 4.16
N THR A 28 13.02 1.22 4.31
CA THR A 28 12.28 1.08 5.57
C THR A 28 11.21 0.02 5.42
N ILE A 29 11.15 -0.92 6.37
CA ILE A 29 10.10 -1.92 6.44
C ILE A 29 8.84 -1.27 7.02
N LEU A 30 7.77 -1.21 6.22
CA LEU A 30 6.46 -0.70 6.63
C LEU A 30 5.52 -1.82 7.10
N LEU A 31 5.67 -3.01 6.50
CA LEU A 31 4.97 -4.23 6.90
C LEU A 31 5.99 -5.37 6.86
N ASN A 32 6.15 -6.11 7.95
CA ASN A 32 7.18 -7.14 8.06
C ASN A 32 6.55 -8.54 8.10
N LYS A 33 6.81 -9.36 7.08
CA LYS A 33 6.46 -10.79 7.04
C LYS A 33 5.04 -11.11 7.55
N SER A 34 4.05 -10.33 7.12
CA SER A 34 2.65 -10.57 7.47
C SER A 34 2.21 -11.90 6.87
N VAL A 35 1.53 -12.74 7.66
CA VAL A 35 1.00 -14.06 7.25
C VAL A 35 -0.50 -14.07 7.43
N SER A 36 -1.20 -14.95 6.70
CA SER A 36 -2.67 -14.99 6.69
C SER A 36 -3.27 -13.60 6.41
N THR A 37 -2.55 -12.79 5.61
CA THR A 37 -2.89 -11.39 5.39
C THR A 37 -4.14 -11.32 4.55
N THR A 38 -5.13 -10.56 5.03
CA THR A 38 -6.33 -10.24 4.26
C THR A 38 -6.50 -8.73 4.04
N GLU A 39 -5.88 -7.94 4.91
CA GLU A 39 -5.87 -6.49 4.91
C GLU A 39 -4.64 -6.02 5.69
N PHE A 40 -4.20 -4.81 5.40
CA PHE A 40 -3.08 -4.17 6.08
C PHE A 40 -3.19 -2.65 5.89
N GLN A 41 -2.49 -1.91 6.74
CA GLN A 41 -2.39 -0.45 6.67
C GLN A 41 -0.93 -0.08 6.41
N LEU A 42 -0.71 0.92 5.56
CA LEU A 42 0.61 1.49 5.31
C LEU A 42 0.54 3.00 5.55
N PRO A 43 1.60 3.60 6.12
CA PRO A 43 1.70 5.05 6.16
C PRO A 43 1.84 5.62 4.74
N ILE A 44 1.32 6.83 4.55
CA ILE A 44 1.47 7.61 3.33
C ILE A 44 2.36 8.80 3.61
N SER A 45 3.28 9.09 2.69
CA SER A 45 4.16 10.26 2.82
C SER A 45 3.42 11.54 2.48
N TYR A 46 3.75 12.63 3.18
CA TYR A 46 3.37 13.99 2.77
C TYR A 46 4.53 14.76 2.11
N THR A 47 5.70 14.15 1.95
CA THR A 47 6.92 14.83 1.44
C THR A 47 7.08 14.74 -0.07
N ASN A 48 6.44 13.77 -0.71
CA ASN A 48 6.51 13.54 -2.14
C ASN A 48 5.11 13.34 -2.73
N ASP A 49 4.93 13.69 -4.00
CA ASP A 49 3.68 13.45 -4.73
C ASP A 49 3.51 11.97 -5.09
N VAL A 50 4.60 11.19 -5.15
CA VAL A 50 4.57 9.76 -5.43
C VAL A 50 5.24 8.97 -4.31
N ASP A 51 4.51 8.03 -3.72
CA ASP A 51 5.09 7.02 -2.82
C ASP A 51 5.52 5.81 -3.65
N THR A 52 6.77 5.38 -3.48
CA THR A 52 7.29 4.18 -4.13
C THR A 52 7.44 3.07 -3.10
N LEU A 53 6.65 2.03 -3.26
CA LEU A 53 6.58 0.89 -2.35
C LEU A 53 7.10 -0.37 -3.05
N THR A 54 7.80 -1.23 -2.33
CA THR A 54 8.20 -2.55 -2.81
C THR A 54 7.45 -3.60 -2.01
N PHE A 55 6.60 -4.35 -2.70
CA PHE A 55 5.87 -5.49 -2.17
C PHE A 55 6.69 -6.74 -2.42
N ILE A 56 6.90 -7.55 -1.39
CA ILE A 56 7.66 -8.79 -1.47
C ILE A 56 6.77 -9.91 -0.92
N ARG A 57 6.44 -10.87 -1.77
CA ARG A 57 5.78 -12.11 -1.39
C ARG A 57 6.80 -13.23 -1.36
N LYS A 58 6.82 -13.99 -0.26
CA LYS A 58 7.76 -15.09 -0.07
C LYS A 58 7.07 -16.29 0.56
N GLY A 59 7.17 -17.42 -0.11
CA GLY A 59 6.67 -18.73 0.32
C GLY A 59 7.73 -19.81 0.12
N ASP A 60 7.29 -21.06 0.10
CA ASP A 60 8.19 -22.21 -0.06
C ASP A 60 8.74 -22.29 -1.48
N GLY A 61 10.03 -21.97 -1.63
CA GLY A 61 10.74 -22.08 -2.92
C GLY A 61 10.60 -20.87 -3.84
N TYR A 62 9.90 -19.80 -3.44
CA TYR A 62 9.79 -18.58 -4.23
C TYR A 62 9.89 -17.30 -3.40
N GLU A 63 10.38 -16.26 -4.07
CA GLU A 63 10.36 -14.88 -3.61
C GLU A 63 10.07 -14.01 -4.84
N ILE A 64 9.01 -13.22 -4.78
CA ILE A 64 8.58 -12.36 -5.88
C ILE A 64 8.36 -10.95 -5.38
N SER A 65 8.73 -9.97 -6.20
CA SER A 65 8.64 -8.56 -5.82
C SER A 65 7.97 -7.71 -6.89
N ASP A 66 7.13 -6.79 -6.42
CA ASP A 66 6.53 -5.75 -7.23
C ASP A 66 6.84 -4.35 -6.69
N THR A 67 7.13 -3.42 -7.58
CA THR A 67 7.17 -2.00 -7.26
C THR A 67 5.80 -1.39 -7.51
N VAL A 68 5.28 -0.64 -6.54
CA VAL A 68 4.02 0.10 -6.59
C VAL A 68 4.31 1.59 -6.47
N TRP A 69 3.81 2.39 -7.40
CA TRP A 69 3.86 3.85 -7.38
C TRP A 69 2.47 4.40 -7.09
N LEU A 70 2.33 5.10 -5.97
CA LEU A 70 1.09 5.74 -5.54
C LEU A 70 1.22 7.25 -5.68
N GLU A 71 0.58 7.81 -6.70
CA GLU A 71 0.53 9.25 -6.95
C GLU A 71 -0.64 9.88 -6.17
N LYS A 72 -0.39 11.04 -5.55
CA LYS A 72 -1.35 11.72 -4.68
C LYS A 72 -1.07 13.23 -4.62
N THR A 73 -2.12 13.98 -4.26
CA THR A 73 -2.01 15.38 -3.88
C THR A 73 -2.12 15.51 -2.36
N ASN A 74 -1.18 16.22 -1.73
CA ASN A 74 -1.16 16.46 -0.28
C ASN A 74 -1.98 17.72 0.06
N LEU A 75 -2.91 17.60 1.00
CA LEU A 75 -3.84 18.64 1.40
C LEU A 75 -3.66 18.95 2.89
N PRO A 76 -2.92 20.02 3.25
CA PRO A 76 -2.71 20.39 4.64
C PRO A 76 -4.05 20.69 5.32
N GLN A 77 -4.24 20.13 6.49
CA GLN A 77 -5.39 20.34 7.36
C GLN A 77 -4.94 21.09 8.59
N PHE A 78 -5.57 22.24 8.81
CA PHE A 78 -5.40 23.01 10.03
C PHE A 78 -6.57 22.72 10.96
N GLU A 79 -6.27 22.08 12.09
CA GLU A 79 -7.28 21.82 13.13
C GLU A 79 -7.24 22.90 14.20
N SER A 80 -6.06 23.14 14.78
CA SER A 80 -5.83 24.19 15.78
C SER A 80 -4.36 24.59 15.82
N VAL A 81 -4.05 25.69 16.50
CA VAL A 81 -2.66 26.17 16.69
C VAL A 81 -1.82 25.25 17.59
N ASP A 82 -2.48 24.43 18.42
CA ASP A 82 -1.83 23.54 19.38
C ASP A 82 -1.60 22.12 18.83
N CYS A 83 -2.08 21.84 17.62
CA CYS A 83 -1.93 20.56 16.95
C CYS A 83 -0.78 20.57 15.94
N ASN A 84 -0.15 19.41 15.76
CA ASN A 84 0.76 19.18 14.63
C ASN A 84 -0.02 19.28 13.31
N LEU A 85 0.66 19.72 12.25
CA LEU A 85 0.08 19.76 10.91
C LEU A 85 -0.27 18.34 10.44
N VAL A 86 -1.53 18.16 10.05
CA VAL A 86 -2.03 16.91 9.47
C VAL A 86 -2.19 17.10 7.97
N TYR A 87 -1.97 16.03 7.20
CA TYR A 87 -2.22 16.03 5.76
C TYR A 87 -3.30 15.01 5.44
N PHE A 88 -4.27 15.44 4.66
CA PHE A 88 -5.11 14.51 3.88
C PHE A 88 -4.48 14.30 2.53
N HIS A 89 -4.82 13.20 1.89
CA HIS A 89 -4.30 12.87 0.56
C HIS A 89 -5.46 12.59 -0.39
N ASP A 90 -5.40 13.16 -1.59
CA ASP A 90 -6.24 12.73 -2.69
C ASP A 90 -5.42 11.85 -3.63
N VAL A 91 -5.74 10.56 -3.68
CA VAL A 91 -5.07 9.61 -4.58
C VAL A 91 -5.37 9.96 -6.03
N VAL A 92 -4.32 10.22 -6.80
CA VAL A 92 -4.38 10.53 -8.23
C VAL A 92 -4.40 9.23 -9.03
N SER A 93 -3.39 8.38 -8.84
CA SER A 93 -3.21 7.14 -9.59
C SER A 93 -2.43 6.10 -8.79
N VAL A 94 -2.54 4.83 -9.19
CA VAL A 94 -1.70 3.75 -8.68
C VAL A 94 -1.22 2.90 -9.85
N ASN A 95 0.09 2.74 -9.97
CA ASN A 95 0.76 1.92 -10.98
C ASN A 95 1.64 0.88 -10.31
N HIS A 96 1.90 -0.23 -10.99
CA HIS A 96 2.73 -1.30 -10.44
C HIS A 96 3.39 -2.14 -11.53
N THR A 97 4.53 -2.75 -11.21
CA THR A 97 5.01 -3.92 -11.95
C THR A 97 4.05 -5.08 -11.73
N ARG A 98 4.01 -6.04 -12.66
CA ARG A 98 3.06 -7.16 -12.64
C ARG A 98 3.78 -8.50 -12.57
N HIS A 99 4.67 -8.67 -11.60
CA HIS A 99 5.33 -9.96 -11.33
C HIS A 99 4.37 -10.86 -10.53
N GLY A 100 4.03 -10.47 -9.30
CA GLY A 100 3.14 -11.19 -8.39
C GLY A 100 1.79 -10.49 -8.13
N ILE A 101 1.71 -9.17 -8.29
CA ILE A 101 0.46 -8.41 -8.29
C ILE A 101 -0.17 -8.49 -9.67
N ASP A 102 -1.46 -8.82 -9.72
CA ASP A 102 -2.25 -8.78 -10.95
C ASP A 102 -2.86 -7.39 -11.17
N SER A 103 -3.52 -6.86 -10.14
CA SER A 103 -4.17 -5.55 -10.20
C SER A 103 -4.27 -4.87 -8.84
N ILE A 104 -4.32 -3.53 -8.89
CA ILE A 104 -4.62 -2.67 -7.74
C ILE A 104 -5.73 -1.71 -8.18
N THR A 105 -6.82 -1.69 -7.44
CA THR A 105 -7.98 -0.82 -7.70
C THR A 105 -8.12 0.20 -6.58
N ILE A 106 -8.36 1.46 -6.95
CA ILE A 106 -8.67 2.51 -6.00
C ILE A 106 -10.16 2.43 -5.64
N ASN A 107 -10.47 2.08 -4.40
CA ASN A 107 -11.83 2.04 -3.86
C ASN A 107 -12.28 3.45 -3.43
N LYS A 108 -11.44 4.14 -2.65
CA LYS A 108 -11.72 5.51 -2.16
C LYS A 108 -10.47 6.38 -2.27
N ARG A 109 -10.60 7.52 -2.95
CA ARG A 109 -9.47 8.39 -3.30
C ARG A 109 -9.01 9.29 -2.15
N ARG A 110 -9.94 9.82 -1.35
CA ARG A 110 -9.62 10.69 -0.22
C ARG A 110 -9.16 9.83 0.95
N ILE A 111 -7.97 10.09 1.45
CA ILE A 111 -7.38 9.49 2.65
C ILE A 111 -7.32 10.59 3.70
N ASP A 112 -7.99 10.36 4.83
CA ASP A 112 -8.05 11.25 5.97
C ASP A 112 -7.61 10.53 7.26
N TYR A 113 -8.05 10.99 8.42
CA TYR A 113 -7.70 10.38 9.71
C TYR A 113 -8.44 9.06 9.99
N ASP A 114 -9.46 8.69 9.22
CA ASP A 114 -10.20 7.45 9.41
C ASP A 114 -9.41 6.24 8.90
N SER A 115 -8.57 5.71 9.78
CA SER A 115 -7.81 4.47 9.53
C SER A 115 -8.68 3.25 9.20
N LYS A 116 -9.99 3.26 9.47
CA LYS A 116 -10.89 2.14 9.13
C LYS A 116 -11.36 2.18 7.69
N THR A 117 -11.18 3.31 7.00
CA THR A 117 -11.59 3.41 5.61
C THR A 117 -10.64 2.60 4.72
N GLU A 118 -11.24 1.72 3.93
CA GLU A 118 -10.52 0.95 2.92
C GLU A 118 -10.36 1.76 1.63
N HIS A 119 -9.11 2.01 1.25
CA HIS A 119 -8.79 2.82 0.06
C HIS A 119 -8.44 1.98 -1.17
N PHE A 120 -7.90 0.79 -0.99
CA PHE A 120 -7.39 -0.04 -2.09
C PHE A 120 -7.85 -1.49 -1.99
N HIS A 121 -8.14 -2.06 -3.15
CA HIS A 121 -8.24 -3.51 -3.36
C HIS A 121 -7.03 -3.98 -4.13
N ILE A 122 -6.39 -5.04 -3.65
CA ILE A 122 -5.21 -5.63 -4.30
C ILE A 122 -5.54 -7.08 -4.65
N HIS A 123 -5.36 -7.44 -5.92
CA HIS A 123 -5.46 -8.80 -6.40
C HIS A 123 -4.06 -9.32 -6.73
N PHE A 124 -3.66 -10.40 -6.07
CA PHE A 124 -2.42 -11.11 -6.37
C PHE A 124 -2.68 -12.26 -7.34
N LYS A 125 -1.70 -12.59 -8.17
CA LYS A 125 -1.77 -13.75 -9.07
C LYS A 125 -1.84 -15.05 -8.28
N ALA A 126 -2.61 -16.00 -8.80
CA ALA A 126 -2.66 -17.37 -8.33
C ALA A 126 -1.48 -18.19 -8.89
N GLY A 127 -1.02 -19.19 -8.12
CA GLY A 127 -0.09 -20.22 -8.60
C GLY A 127 1.34 -19.73 -8.88
N ILE A 128 1.86 -18.85 -8.02
CA ILE A 128 3.27 -18.41 -8.05
C ILE A 128 4.19 -19.55 -7.60
#